data_AF-A0A1X4IB03-F1
#
_entry.id   AF-A0A1X4IB03-F1
#
_cell.length_a   1.000
_cell.length_b   1.000
_cell.length_c   1.000
_cell.angle_alpha   90.00
_cell.angle_beta   90.00
_cell.angle_gamma   90.00
#
_symmetry.space_group_name_H-M   'P 1'
#
loop_
_entity.id
_entity.type
_entity.pdbx_description
1 polymer ?
#
loop_
_entity_poly.entity_id
_entity_poly.type
_entity_poly.pdbx_seq_one_letter_code
_entity_poly.pdbx_strand_id
1 'polypeptide(L)'
;MTTPVFDLLTAKLAPADGGAGAAPATLQDGTLTFSTQASDSPTAERPGSTEPKKHEFGDTKHRRVLYHPVAGTRFGEYFPSRLAEGDAGARTVRGAAVEHSVPSSARPTAPRVLYCVPTLSLETVEGPPGTVVRRRRGGGIRVFLQRPWFSSGDGELLGVVLGPAAGAGTPAPNAPEVTLMGRDPVHRSAEVLPPTVSTFTNAVRHAEGVTPATPTQPPTVTVVGFTPQFDAEGDRWFCDLDLDTGDTCLPFIRLALVRYQPNSIPGAEISPVVVTDLVRTLPDRELRVKLDDMPTVSVTGPSYDPSDSPPPRVTATVQRRNDAVTDEDLAWVTLHDTTVTLTSIDAASTRTPSYIGQVPLPEGARRDRLRLLVMETDGIPPDAGTPPTTPGPVVYCDTVPLDGDHRRRDHHDGRDHDGRDHRRGDHDRRH
;
A
#
# COMPACT_ATOMS: atom_id res chain seq x y z
N MET A 1 -49.13 -9.80 -35.64
CA MET A 1 -48.38 -10.81 -34.86
C MET A 1 -47.69 -10.07 -33.73
N THR A 2 -48.12 -10.32 -32.50
CA THR A 2 -47.60 -9.70 -31.27
C THR A 2 -46.40 -10.51 -30.79
N THR A 3 -45.20 -9.93 -30.86
CA THR A 3 -43.98 -10.55 -30.31
C THR A 3 -43.75 -9.98 -28.91
N PRO A 4 -43.67 -10.78 -27.84
CA PRO A 4 -43.44 -10.28 -26.49
C PRO A 4 -41.98 -9.84 -26.34
N VAL A 5 -41.77 -8.64 -25.79
CA VAL A 5 -40.43 -8.04 -25.59
C VAL A 5 -40.01 -8.08 -24.11
N PHE A 6 -40.94 -8.35 -23.18
CA PHE A 6 -40.65 -8.48 -21.75
C PHE A 6 -41.61 -9.49 -21.10
N ASP A 7 -41.06 -10.56 -20.53
CA ASP A 7 -41.80 -11.44 -19.61
C ASP A 7 -41.61 -10.90 -18.18
N LEU A 8 -42.69 -10.35 -17.62
CA LEU A 8 -42.77 -10.13 -16.18
C LEU A 8 -43.20 -11.45 -15.54
N LEU A 9 -42.26 -12.16 -14.91
CA LEU A 9 -42.56 -13.31 -14.06
C LEU A 9 -43.35 -12.85 -12.83
N THR A 10 -44.66 -12.73 -12.94
CA THR A 10 -45.57 -12.58 -11.80
C THR A 10 -45.73 -13.94 -11.10
N ALA A 11 -44.71 -14.37 -10.36
CA ALA A 11 -44.65 -15.67 -9.69
C ALA A 11 -45.68 -15.89 -8.55
N LYS A 12 -46.72 -15.04 -8.42
CA LYS A 12 -47.80 -15.20 -7.44
C LYS A 12 -49.12 -14.59 -7.93
N LEU A 13 -49.79 -15.21 -8.89
CA LEU A 13 -51.20 -14.92 -9.18
C LEU A 13 -51.86 -16.10 -9.89
N ALA A 14 -52.96 -16.60 -9.33
CA ALA A 14 -53.80 -17.63 -9.95
C ALA A 14 -54.53 -17.05 -11.19
N PRO A 15 -54.78 -17.87 -12.23
CA PRO A 15 -55.42 -17.39 -13.45
C PRO A 15 -56.91 -17.10 -13.23
N ALA A 16 -57.42 -16.06 -13.89
CA ALA A 16 -58.84 -15.81 -14.05
C ALA A 16 -59.14 -15.69 -15.55
N ASP A 17 -60.10 -16.48 -16.03
CA ASP A 17 -60.49 -16.56 -17.44
C ASP A 17 -61.09 -15.23 -17.93
N GLY A 18 -60.47 -14.62 -18.93
CA GLY A 18 -60.96 -13.42 -19.60
C GLY A 18 -60.38 -13.30 -21.01
N GLY A 19 -61.26 -13.37 -22.02
CA GLY A 19 -60.90 -13.39 -23.43
C GLY A 19 -60.24 -12.10 -23.95
N ALA A 20 -59.47 -12.24 -25.02
CA ALA A 20 -58.71 -11.17 -25.66
C ALA A 20 -59.62 -10.09 -26.27
N GLY A 21 -59.67 -8.92 -25.63
CA GLY A 21 -60.27 -7.71 -26.18
C GLY A 21 -59.48 -6.48 -25.77
N ALA A 22 -59.28 -5.56 -26.73
CA ALA A 22 -58.90 -4.12 -26.72
C ALA A 22 -58.27 -3.44 -25.48
N ALA A 23 -57.74 -4.16 -24.50
CA ALA A 23 -57.14 -3.63 -23.30
C ALA A 23 -55.62 -3.48 -23.50
N PRO A 24 -55.01 -2.36 -23.05
CA PRO A 24 -53.57 -2.10 -23.23
C PRO A 24 -52.67 -3.06 -22.43
N ALA A 25 -53.25 -3.79 -21.47
CA ALA A 25 -52.59 -4.89 -20.76
C ALA A 25 -53.59 -6.04 -20.53
N THR A 26 -53.15 -7.28 -20.69
CA THR A 26 -53.91 -8.50 -20.40
C THR A 26 -53.12 -9.42 -19.48
N LEU A 27 -53.78 -9.98 -18.45
CA LEU A 27 -53.19 -10.97 -17.54
C LEU A 27 -53.85 -12.33 -17.82
N GLN A 28 -53.11 -13.26 -18.41
CA GLN A 28 -53.56 -14.63 -18.69
C GLN A 28 -52.50 -15.62 -18.22
N ASP A 29 -52.89 -16.69 -17.54
CA ASP A 29 -51.99 -17.75 -17.07
C ASP A 29 -50.75 -17.26 -16.29
N GLY A 30 -50.94 -16.24 -15.44
CA GLY A 30 -49.86 -15.64 -14.64
C GLY A 30 -48.84 -14.84 -15.46
N THR A 31 -49.15 -14.54 -16.72
CA THR A 31 -48.32 -13.76 -17.65
C THR A 31 -49.04 -12.46 -17.99
N LEU A 32 -48.43 -11.33 -17.65
CA LEU A 32 -48.96 -9.99 -17.94
C LEU A 32 -48.37 -9.50 -19.26
N THR A 33 -49.22 -9.32 -20.27
CA THR A 33 -48.84 -8.90 -21.63
C THR A 33 -49.29 -7.46 -21.89
N PHE A 34 -48.46 -6.65 -22.54
CA PHE A 34 -48.77 -5.26 -22.90
C PHE A 34 -48.80 -5.07 -24.41
N SER A 35 -49.74 -4.26 -24.90
CA SER A 35 -49.81 -3.88 -26.32
C SER A 35 -48.98 -2.63 -26.60
N THR A 36 -47.90 -2.76 -27.38
CA THR A 36 -47.04 -1.63 -27.80
C THR A 36 -47.69 -0.72 -28.85
N GLN A 37 -48.78 -1.15 -29.49
CA GLN A 37 -49.52 -0.29 -30.44
C GLN A 37 -50.30 0.83 -29.73
N ALA A 38 -50.66 0.64 -28.46
CA ALA A 38 -51.29 1.69 -27.64
C ALA A 38 -50.27 2.74 -27.14
N SER A 39 -48.96 2.48 -27.26
CA SER A 39 -47.92 3.45 -26.90
C SER A 39 -47.47 4.35 -28.04
N ASP A 40 -47.78 4.00 -29.30
CA ASP A 40 -47.26 4.65 -30.50
C ASP A 40 -48.16 5.75 -31.08
N SER A 41 -49.24 6.17 -30.40
CA SER A 41 -50.04 7.31 -30.88
C SER A 41 -49.20 8.60 -30.90
N PRO A 42 -48.89 9.16 -32.08
CA PRO A 42 -48.03 10.33 -32.19
C PRO A 42 -48.91 11.57 -32.18
N THR A 43 -49.40 12.00 -31.01
CA THR A 43 -50.01 13.35 -30.87
C THR A 43 -50.29 13.70 -29.41
N ALA A 44 -49.39 14.49 -28.83
CA ALA A 44 -49.71 15.64 -27.97
C ALA A 44 -48.37 16.30 -27.60
N GLU A 45 -48.27 17.60 -27.82
CA GLU A 45 -47.19 18.45 -27.29
C GLU A 45 -46.98 18.10 -25.80
N ARG A 46 -45.75 17.74 -25.41
CA ARG A 46 -45.41 17.40 -24.02
C ARG A 46 -45.36 18.67 -23.17
N PRO A 47 -46.29 18.89 -22.21
CA PRO A 47 -46.05 19.88 -21.17
C PRO A 47 -45.06 19.25 -20.19
N GLY A 48 -43.82 19.72 -20.23
CA GLY A 48 -42.71 19.25 -19.39
C GLY A 48 -41.87 18.19 -20.08
N SER A 49 -40.69 18.58 -20.57
CA SER A 49 -39.65 17.60 -20.88
C SER A 49 -39.38 16.82 -19.59
N THR A 50 -39.59 15.50 -19.64
CA THR A 50 -39.11 14.59 -18.59
C THR A 50 -37.63 14.29 -18.86
N GLU A 51 -36.84 15.32 -19.18
CA GLU A 51 -35.40 15.20 -19.08
C GLU A 51 -35.09 15.10 -17.58
N PRO A 52 -34.34 14.07 -17.16
CA PRO A 52 -33.93 13.97 -15.76
C PRO A 52 -33.21 15.27 -15.40
N LYS A 53 -33.70 15.95 -14.35
CA LYS A 53 -33.07 17.15 -13.83
C LYS A 53 -31.59 16.87 -13.55
N LYS A 54 -30.73 17.86 -13.81
CA LYS A 54 -29.30 17.78 -13.44
C LYS A 54 -29.18 17.35 -11.97
N HIS A 55 -28.47 16.24 -11.74
CA HIS A 55 -28.12 15.79 -10.40
C HIS A 55 -26.88 16.56 -9.93
N GLU A 56 -27.00 17.29 -8.83
CA GLU A 56 -25.98 18.18 -8.28
C GLU A 56 -25.70 17.75 -6.82
N PHE A 57 -24.42 17.65 -6.44
CA PHE A 57 -23.99 17.08 -5.14
C PHE A 57 -23.65 18.13 -4.08
N GLY A 58 -23.57 19.41 -4.44
CA GLY A 58 -23.23 20.52 -3.55
C GLY A 58 -21.74 20.65 -3.22
N ASP A 59 -20.86 19.91 -3.89
CA ASP A 59 -19.40 20.03 -3.74
C ASP A 59 -18.65 19.67 -5.03
N THR A 60 -17.31 19.68 -4.96
CA THR A 60 -16.40 19.46 -6.08
C THR A 60 -15.73 18.09 -6.06
N LYS A 61 -16.26 17.13 -5.28
CA LYS A 61 -15.62 15.84 -5.04
C LYS A 61 -15.96 14.80 -6.10
N HIS A 62 -14.98 13.97 -6.43
CA HIS A 62 -15.14 12.76 -7.21
C HIS A 62 -16.06 11.77 -6.50
N ARG A 63 -16.94 11.13 -7.29
CA ARG A 63 -17.83 10.07 -6.86
C ARG A 63 -18.02 9.03 -7.94
N ARG A 64 -18.13 7.76 -7.53
CA ARG A 64 -18.74 6.70 -8.35
C ARG A 64 -20.21 6.60 -7.96
N VAL A 65 -21.10 6.88 -8.90
CA VAL A 65 -22.55 6.92 -8.66
C VAL A 65 -23.21 5.78 -9.42
N LEU A 66 -23.99 4.96 -8.72
CA LEU A 66 -24.77 3.87 -9.30
C LEU A 66 -26.21 4.34 -9.52
N TYR A 67 -26.56 4.66 -10.77
CA TYR A 67 -27.91 5.01 -11.16
C TYR A 67 -28.71 3.77 -11.49
N HIS A 68 -29.87 3.60 -10.86
CA HIS A 68 -30.80 2.52 -11.18
C HIS A 68 -31.99 3.10 -11.95
N PRO A 69 -32.20 2.74 -13.22
CA PRO A 69 -33.39 3.17 -13.94
C PRO A 69 -34.61 2.51 -13.29
N VAL A 70 -35.63 3.31 -12.98
CA VAL A 70 -36.90 2.82 -12.47
C VAL A 70 -37.98 3.23 -13.47
N ALA A 71 -38.63 2.23 -14.07
CA ALA A 71 -39.74 2.44 -14.97
C ALA A 71 -41.04 2.12 -14.24
N GLY A 72 -41.97 3.08 -14.22
CA GLY A 72 -43.32 2.88 -13.73
C GLY A 72 -44.31 2.79 -14.88
N THR A 73 -45.36 2.00 -14.73
CA THR A 73 -46.47 1.98 -15.69
C THR A 73 -47.34 3.23 -15.56
N ARG A 74 -47.69 3.86 -16.70
CA ARG A 74 -48.67 4.96 -16.77
C ARG A 74 -50.13 4.49 -16.74
N PHE A 75 -50.36 3.19 -16.84
CA PHE A 75 -51.68 2.56 -16.90
C PHE A 75 -52.08 1.99 -15.55
N GLY A 76 -51.68 2.65 -14.45
CA GLY A 76 -51.86 2.16 -13.08
C GLY A 76 -53.32 1.84 -12.74
N GLU A 77 -54.26 2.58 -13.33
CA GLU A 77 -55.70 2.44 -13.22
C GLU A 77 -56.27 1.15 -13.84
N TYR A 78 -55.52 0.52 -14.76
CA TYR A 78 -55.90 -0.76 -15.37
C TYR A 78 -55.35 -1.97 -14.59
N PHE A 79 -54.54 -1.74 -13.56
CA PHE A 79 -54.10 -2.82 -12.68
C PHE A 79 -55.22 -3.14 -11.68
N PRO A 80 -55.40 -4.42 -11.31
CA PRO A 80 -56.33 -4.81 -10.26
C PRO A 80 -56.18 -3.94 -9.01
N SER A 81 -57.28 -3.62 -8.31
CA SER A 81 -57.30 -2.73 -7.13
C SER A 81 -56.37 -3.16 -5.98
N ARG A 82 -55.98 -4.43 -5.92
CA ARG A 82 -54.93 -4.94 -5.02
C ARG A 82 -53.49 -4.48 -5.36
N LEU A 83 -53.23 -4.07 -6.60
CA LEU A 83 -51.95 -3.54 -7.11
C LEU A 83 -52.05 -2.02 -7.29
N ALA A 84 -53.15 -1.53 -7.88
CA ALA A 84 -54.07 -0.56 -7.26
C ALA A 84 -53.58 0.29 -6.09
N GLU A 85 -53.92 -0.24 -4.91
CA GLU A 85 -53.97 0.40 -3.59
C GLU A 85 -52.82 -0.09 -2.67
N GLY A 86 -51.95 -0.97 -3.17
CA GLY A 86 -50.78 -1.50 -2.47
C GLY A 86 -49.52 -0.61 -2.60
N ASP A 87 -48.37 -1.13 -2.15
CA ASP A 87 -47.06 -0.47 -2.23
C ASP A 87 -46.77 0.02 -3.66
N ALA A 88 -46.44 1.32 -3.80
CA ALA A 88 -46.16 1.95 -5.09
C ALA A 88 -45.05 1.24 -5.88
N GLY A 89 -44.16 0.50 -5.19
CA GLY A 89 -43.14 -0.36 -5.78
C GLY A 89 -43.67 -1.48 -6.68
N ALA A 90 -44.91 -1.96 -6.45
CA ALA A 90 -45.51 -3.07 -7.18
C ALA A 90 -45.79 -2.79 -8.67
N ARG A 91 -45.74 -1.52 -9.07
CA ARG A 91 -45.95 -1.05 -10.45
C ARG A 91 -44.68 -0.52 -11.12
N THR A 92 -43.56 -0.69 -10.44
CA THR A 92 -42.27 -0.21 -10.91
C THR A 92 -41.33 -1.38 -11.14
N VAL A 93 -40.61 -1.35 -12.26
CA VAL A 93 -39.50 -2.27 -12.53
C VAL A 93 -38.22 -1.48 -12.36
N ARG A 94 -37.34 -2.01 -11.50
CA ARG A 94 -35.97 -1.50 -11.36
C ARG A 94 -35.08 -2.26 -12.34
N GLY A 95 -34.45 -1.53 -13.26
CA GLY A 95 -33.44 -2.10 -14.15
C GLY A 95 -32.06 -2.23 -13.49
N ALA A 96 -31.11 -2.79 -14.24
CA ALA A 96 -29.73 -2.93 -13.79
C ALA A 96 -29.09 -1.56 -13.51
N ALA A 97 -28.19 -1.52 -12.52
CA ALA A 97 -27.44 -0.32 -12.19
C ALA A 97 -26.50 0.08 -13.34
N VAL A 98 -26.44 1.38 -13.62
CA VAL A 98 -25.43 1.98 -14.50
C VAL A 98 -24.49 2.80 -13.62
N GLU A 99 -23.20 2.47 -13.68
CA GLU A 99 -22.17 3.22 -12.98
C GLU A 99 -21.79 4.47 -13.78
N HIS A 100 -21.67 5.60 -13.08
CA HIS A 100 -21.16 6.83 -13.63
C HIS A 100 -20.09 7.42 -12.71
N SER A 101 -18.91 7.71 -13.28
CA SER A 101 -17.83 8.40 -12.58
C SER A 101 -17.98 9.90 -12.76
N VAL A 102 -18.22 10.61 -11.66
CA VAL A 102 -18.30 12.07 -11.63
C VAL A 102 -16.90 12.58 -11.26
N PRO A 103 -16.16 13.25 -12.16
CA PRO A 103 -14.82 13.73 -11.86
C PRO A 103 -14.84 14.83 -10.79
N SER A 104 -13.79 14.92 -9.98
CA SER A 104 -13.60 16.10 -9.11
C SER A 104 -13.38 17.34 -9.96
N SER A 105 -13.91 18.48 -9.49
CA SER A 105 -13.84 19.76 -10.20
C SER A 105 -12.98 20.83 -9.51
N ALA A 106 -12.39 20.50 -8.37
CA ALA A 106 -11.42 21.35 -7.68
C ALA A 106 -10.21 20.54 -7.23
N ARG A 107 -9.07 21.21 -7.08
CA ARG A 107 -7.83 20.60 -6.59
C ARG A 107 -8.02 20.04 -5.17
N PRO A 108 -7.42 18.87 -4.86
CA PRO A 108 -7.31 18.40 -3.49
C PRO A 108 -6.62 19.43 -2.58
N THR A 109 -6.91 19.37 -1.28
CA THR A 109 -6.14 20.16 -0.30
C THR A 109 -4.71 19.62 -0.16
N ALA A 110 -3.75 20.47 0.17
CA ALA A 110 -2.36 20.05 0.40
C ALA A 110 -2.27 18.96 1.48
N PRO A 111 -1.41 17.93 1.31
CA PRO A 111 -1.23 16.90 2.32
C PRO A 111 -0.59 17.50 3.58
N ARG A 112 -1.12 17.14 4.74
CA ARG A 112 -0.54 17.50 6.04
C ARG A 112 0.35 16.35 6.51
N VAL A 113 1.62 16.41 6.15
CA VAL A 113 2.62 15.41 6.52
C VAL A 113 2.99 15.60 7.98
N LEU A 114 2.92 14.52 8.77
CA LEU A 114 3.32 14.52 10.18
C LEU A 114 4.81 14.22 10.31
N TYR A 115 5.25 13.09 9.76
CA TYR A 115 6.65 12.67 9.74
C TYR A 115 6.82 11.45 8.80
N CYS A 116 8.07 11.19 8.40
CA CYS A 116 8.46 10.02 7.62
C CYS A 116 9.38 9.12 8.45
N VAL A 117 9.20 7.81 8.36
CA VAL A 117 10.11 6.83 9.00
C VAL A 117 10.55 5.78 7.98
N PRO A 118 11.81 5.33 8.02
CA PRO A 118 12.21 4.18 7.22
C PRO A 118 11.48 2.94 7.69
N THR A 119 11.11 2.08 6.76
CA THR A 119 10.57 0.75 7.03
C THR A 119 11.50 -0.31 6.47
N LEU A 120 11.42 -1.49 7.06
CA LEU A 120 12.18 -2.65 6.61
C LEU A 120 11.30 -3.88 6.68
N SER A 121 11.60 -4.86 5.84
CA SER A 121 11.08 -6.21 5.98
C SER A 121 12.22 -7.18 6.20
N LEU A 122 11.94 -8.23 6.96
CA LEU A 122 12.87 -9.31 7.25
C LEU A 122 12.26 -10.60 6.70
N GLU A 123 13.04 -11.36 5.94
CA GLU A 123 12.63 -12.63 5.36
C GLU A 123 13.67 -13.72 5.67
N THR A 124 13.22 -14.90 6.07
CA THR A 124 14.05 -16.11 6.12
C THR A 124 13.87 -16.89 4.82
N VAL A 125 14.95 -17.23 4.15
CA VAL A 125 14.95 -17.86 2.83
C VAL A 125 15.55 -19.27 2.92
N GLU A 126 15.04 -20.20 2.11
CA GLU A 126 15.62 -21.54 2.03
C GLU A 126 17.06 -21.47 1.52
N GLY A 127 17.98 -21.98 2.34
CA GLY A 127 19.41 -22.05 2.06
C GLY A 127 19.88 -23.49 1.87
N PRO A 128 21.17 -23.68 1.54
CA PRO A 128 21.80 -24.99 1.57
C PRO A 128 21.62 -25.68 2.94
N PRO A 129 21.71 -27.02 3.00
CA PRO A 129 21.62 -27.75 4.26
C PRO A 129 22.58 -27.19 5.33
N GLY A 130 22.06 -26.99 6.55
CA GLY A 130 22.83 -26.43 7.67
C GLY A 130 23.16 -24.94 7.55
N THR A 131 22.54 -24.21 6.61
CA THR A 131 22.76 -22.77 6.43
C THR A 131 21.47 -22.00 6.66
N VAL A 132 21.52 -21.02 7.57
CA VAL A 132 20.48 -20.00 7.72
C VAL A 132 20.74 -18.88 6.73
N VAL A 133 19.71 -18.51 5.95
CA VAL A 133 19.76 -17.33 5.07
C VAL A 133 18.64 -16.38 5.48
N ARG A 134 19.01 -15.15 5.84
CA ARG A 134 18.06 -14.07 6.13
C ARG A 134 18.31 -12.90 5.21
N ARG A 135 17.26 -12.21 4.79
CA ARG A 135 17.38 -10.97 4.05
C ARG A 135 16.62 -9.87 4.75
N ARG A 136 17.21 -8.68 4.75
CA ARG A 136 16.53 -7.43 5.04
C ARG A 136 16.32 -6.69 3.73
N ARG A 137 15.07 -6.26 3.48
CA ARG A 137 14.76 -5.20 2.52
C ARG A 137 14.65 -3.88 3.25
N GLY A 138 15.46 -2.89 2.86
CA GLY A 138 15.56 -1.61 3.58
C GLY A 138 15.04 -0.39 2.81
N GLY A 139 14.63 -0.56 1.55
CA GLY A 139 14.13 0.49 0.66
C GLY A 139 12.76 1.06 1.01
N GLY A 140 12.22 0.85 2.20
CA GLY A 140 10.87 1.28 2.57
C GLY A 140 10.83 2.63 3.28
N ILE A 141 9.79 3.43 3.02
CA ILE A 141 9.47 4.66 3.78
C ILE A 141 7.98 4.68 4.10
N ARG A 142 7.62 4.81 5.38
CA ARG A 142 6.26 5.12 5.82
C ARG A 142 6.09 6.62 6.02
N VAL A 143 5.11 7.19 5.34
CA VAL A 143 4.71 8.60 5.47
C VAL A 143 3.45 8.69 6.32
N PHE A 144 3.51 9.33 7.49
CA PHE A 144 2.34 9.58 8.33
C PHE A 144 1.69 10.91 7.99
N LEU A 145 0.36 10.94 7.98
CA LEU A 145 -0.47 12.01 7.42
C LEU A 145 -1.61 12.36 8.39
N GLN A 146 -1.86 13.65 8.55
CA GLN A 146 -2.92 14.14 9.43
C GLN A 146 -4.31 13.91 8.80
N ARG A 147 -5.30 13.66 9.66
CA ARG A 147 -6.72 13.70 9.30
C ARG A 147 -7.18 15.14 8.99
N PRO A 148 -8.25 15.32 8.19
CA PRO A 148 -8.91 14.32 7.32
C PRO A 148 -8.15 14.11 6.00
N TRP A 149 -8.43 13.01 5.28
CA TRP A 149 -7.88 12.74 3.94
C TRP A 149 -8.85 13.21 2.84
N PHE A 150 -9.53 12.30 2.14
CA PHE A 150 -10.44 12.46 0.98
C PHE A 150 -11.10 13.84 0.76
N SER A 151 -10.27 14.81 0.37
CA SER A 151 -10.67 16.22 0.17
C SER A 151 -11.35 16.43 -1.17
N SER A 152 -10.88 15.69 -2.18
CA SER A 152 -11.36 15.67 -3.56
C SER A 152 -12.29 14.48 -3.85
N GLY A 153 -12.64 13.66 -2.86
CA GLY A 153 -13.57 12.54 -3.03
C GLY A 153 -12.93 11.16 -3.01
N ASP A 154 -13.68 10.17 -3.50
CA ASP A 154 -13.30 8.76 -3.50
C ASP A 154 -12.03 8.53 -4.35
N GLY A 155 -11.20 7.57 -3.94
CA GLY A 155 -9.96 7.24 -4.64
C GLY A 155 -8.83 8.29 -4.58
N GLU A 156 -8.88 9.27 -3.68
CA GLU A 156 -7.77 10.22 -3.45
C GLU A 156 -6.51 9.49 -2.92
N LEU A 157 -5.39 9.65 -3.62
CA LEU A 157 -4.10 9.01 -3.34
C LEU A 157 -3.11 10.01 -2.72
N LEU A 158 -2.09 9.49 -2.02
CA LEU A 158 -0.85 10.25 -1.81
C LEU A 158 -0.04 10.17 -3.11
N GLY A 159 0.35 11.32 -3.66
CA GLY A 159 1.21 11.40 -4.84
C GLY A 159 2.63 11.80 -4.46
N VAL A 160 3.63 11.09 -4.98
CA VAL A 160 5.03 11.54 -4.99
C VAL A 160 5.31 12.20 -6.33
N VAL A 161 5.84 13.43 -6.29
CA VAL A 161 6.14 14.25 -7.46
C VAL A 161 7.56 13.96 -7.94
N LEU A 162 7.68 13.61 -9.21
CA LEU A 162 8.94 13.33 -9.89
C LEU A 162 9.24 14.43 -10.90
N GLY A 163 10.53 14.70 -11.08
CA GLY A 163 11.00 15.57 -12.15
C GLY A 163 10.73 14.96 -13.54
N PRO A 164 11.00 15.74 -14.61
CA PRO A 164 10.94 15.19 -15.94
C PRO A 164 11.99 14.09 -16.06
N ALA A 165 11.71 13.05 -16.85
CA ALA A 165 12.69 12.00 -17.11
C ALA A 165 13.98 12.64 -17.64
N ALA A 166 15.04 12.64 -16.84
CA ALA A 166 16.31 13.21 -17.25
C ALA A 166 16.90 12.27 -18.31
N GLY A 167 17.05 12.76 -19.54
CA GLY A 167 17.93 12.10 -20.51
C GLY A 167 19.36 12.11 -20.00
N ALA A 168 20.17 11.13 -20.41
CA ALA A 168 21.58 11.03 -20.03
C ALA A 168 22.28 12.41 -20.17
N GLY A 169 22.82 12.93 -19.07
CA GLY A 169 23.54 14.21 -19.03
C GLY A 169 22.68 15.46 -18.73
N THR A 170 21.36 15.33 -18.49
CA THR A 170 20.56 16.45 -17.99
C THR A 170 20.63 16.48 -16.46
N PRO A 171 21.20 17.54 -15.83
CA PRO A 171 21.23 17.61 -14.37
C PRO A 171 19.80 17.56 -13.82
N ALA A 172 19.63 16.88 -12.69
CA ALA A 172 18.35 16.88 -11.97
C ALA A 172 17.84 18.32 -11.86
N PRO A 173 16.55 18.59 -12.13
CA PRO A 173 16.02 19.92 -11.92
C PRO A 173 16.34 20.34 -10.49
N ASN A 174 17.00 21.49 -10.30
CA ASN A 174 17.15 22.10 -8.99
C ASN A 174 15.80 22.73 -8.58
N ALA A 175 14.74 21.94 -8.66
CA ALA A 175 13.38 22.32 -8.41
C ALA A 175 13.03 21.79 -7.01
N PRO A 176 12.72 22.67 -6.05
CA PRO A 176 12.34 22.23 -4.71
C PRO A 176 11.06 21.36 -4.72
N GLU A 177 10.25 21.46 -5.77
CA GLU A 177 8.93 20.82 -5.90
C GLU A 177 8.97 19.38 -6.41
N VAL A 178 10.15 18.81 -6.67
CA VAL A 178 10.30 17.40 -7.07
C VAL A 178 11.05 16.60 -6.01
N THR A 179 10.79 15.29 -6.01
CA THR A 179 11.48 14.36 -5.12
C THR A 179 12.93 14.23 -5.52
N LEU A 180 13.83 14.35 -4.55
CA LEU A 180 15.27 14.25 -4.76
C LEU A 180 15.82 13.05 -4.00
N MET A 181 16.82 12.42 -4.62
CA MET A 181 17.66 11.41 -3.99
C MET A 181 19.11 11.90 -4.03
N GLY A 182 19.82 11.70 -2.94
CA GLY A 182 21.22 12.10 -2.78
C GLY A 182 22.03 11.02 -2.11
N ARG A 183 23.30 10.94 -2.48
CA ARG A 183 24.26 10.09 -1.78
C ARG A 183 24.55 10.63 -0.39
N ASP A 184 24.90 9.75 0.54
CA ASP A 184 25.55 10.17 1.77
C ASP A 184 26.82 10.97 1.44
N PRO A 185 26.98 12.22 1.93
CA PRO A 185 28.16 13.03 1.63
C PRO A 185 29.42 12.51 2.32
N VAL A 186 29.27 11.74 3.42
CA VAL A 186 30.40 11.16 4.16
C VAL A 186 30.94 9.95 3.41
N HIS A 187 30.06 9.13 2.82
CA HIS A 187 30.42 7.85 2.25
C HIS A 187 30.30 7.82 0.72
N ARG A 188 31.37 7.42 0.03
CA ARG A 188 31.33 7.20 -1.43
C ARG A 188 30.68 5.84 -1.73
N SER A 189 29.35 5.80 -1.77
CA SER A 189 28.58 4.66 -2.30
C SER A 189 28.36 4.75 -3.82
N ALA A 190 27.60 3.77 -4.35
CA ALA A 190 27.08 3.81 -5.71
C ALA A 190 26.41 5.14 -6.06
N GLU A 191 26.42 5.48 -7.34
CA GLU A 191 25.78 6.68 -7.89
C GLU A 191 24.28 6.68 -7.57
N VAL A 192 23.74 7.87 -7.32
CA VAL A 192 22.31 8.09 -7.06
C VAL A 192 21.71 8.81 -8.24
N LEU A 193 20.77 8.14 -8.91
CA LEU A 193 20.05 8.71 -10.04
C LEU A 193 18.79 9.43 -9.56
N PRO A 194 18.30 10.42 -10.32
CA PRO A 194 16.99 11.01 -10.05
C PRO A 194 15.90 9.93 -10.06
N PRO A 195 14.94 9.96 -9.12
CA PRO A 195 13.92 8.95 -9.03
C PRO A 195 12.99 8.98 -10.25
N THR A 196 12.63 7.79 -10.73
CA THR A 196 11.69 7.59 -11.84
C THR A 196 10.46 6.84 -11.33
N VAL A 197 9.50 6.58 -12.22
CA VAL A 197 8.32 5.77 -11.88
C VAL A 197 8.73 4.37 -11.37
N SER A 198 9.75 3.75 -11.97
CA SER A 198 10.22 2.41 -11.57
C SER A 198 10.94 2.40 -10.23
N THR A 199 11.40 3.56 -9.74
CA THR A 199 11.97 3.67 -8.39
C THR A 199 10.94 3.32 -7.32
N PHE A 200 9.65 3.52 -7.56
CA PHE A 200 8.58 3.24 -6.59
C PHE A 200 7.82 1.96 -6.98
N THR A 201 8.17 0.85 -6.35
CA THR A 201 7.79 -0.50 -6.81
C THR A 201 6.35 -0.89 -6.45
N ASN A 202 5.77 -0.26 -5.43
CA ASN A 202 4.41 -0.51 -4.96
C ASN A 202 3.39 0.59 -5.31
N ALA A 203 3.75 1.50 -6.24
CA ALA A 203 2.83 2.54 -6.71
C ALA A 203 1.60 1.93 -7.42
N VAL A 204 0.40 2.40 -7.08
CA VAL A 204 -0.86 1.86 -7.63
C VAL A 204 -1.32 2.57 -8.90
N ARG A 205 -0.83 3.78 -9.15
CA ARG A 205 -1.16 4.59 -10.33
C ARG A 205 -0.06 5.61 -10.60
N HIS A 206 0.10 6.05 -11.84
CA HIS A 206 0.90 7.22 -12.16
C HIS A 206 0.24 8.07 -13.26
N ALA A 207 0.66 9.33 -13.35
CA ALA A 207 0.31 10.22 -14.45
C ALA A 207 1.52 11.09 -14.81
N GLU A 208 1.73 11.28 -16.11
CA GLU A 208 2.73 12.18 -16.66
C GLU A 208 2.06 13.46 -17.17
N GLY A 209 2.83 14.54 -17.34
CA GLY A 209 2.31 15.77 -17.92
C GLY A 209 1.36 16.56 -17.00
N VAL A 210 1.35 16.27 -15.70
CA VAL A 210 0.45 16.90 -14.73
C VAL A 210 0.88 18.34 -14.49
N THR A 211 -0.06 19.28 -14.48
CA THR A 211 0.21 20.71 -14.23
C THR A 211 0.11 21.04 -12.73
N PRO A 212 1.22 21.45 -12.07
CA PRO A 212 1.20 21.86 -10.67
C PRO A 212 0.33 23.09 -10.41
N ALA A 213 -0.09 23.29 -9.16
CA ALA A 213 -0.96 24.39 -8.77
C ALA A 213 -0.26 25.77 -8.90
N THR A 214 1.03 25.81 -8.58
CA THR A 214 1.90 26.96 -8.78
C THR A 214 2.75 26.69 -10.03
N PRO A 215 2.99 27.67 -10.90
CA PRO A 215 3.91 27.47 -12.02
C PRO A 215 5.31 27.10 -11.52
N THR A 216 5.78 25.92 -11.93
CA THR A 216 7.09 25.36 -11.56
C THR A 216 7.97 25.25 -12.81
N GLN A 217 9.28 25.06 -12.63
CA GLN A 217 10.14 24.50 -13.68
C GLN A 217 10.59 23.11 -13.25
N PRO A 218 10.22 22.03 -13.97
CA PRO A 218 9.48 22.00 -15.24
C PRO A 218 8.00 22.42 -15.12
N PRO A 219 7.34 22.83 -16.23
CA PRO A 219 5.93 23.25 -16.22
C PRO A 219 4.96 22.09 -15.99
N THR A 220 5.43 20.86 -16.20
CA THR A 220 4.68 19.63 -15.95
C THR A 220 5.55 18.64 -15.18
N VAL A 221 4.88 17.80 -14.40
CA VAL A 221 5.52 16.80 -13.54
C VAL A 221 4.93 15.42 -13.77
N THR A 222 5.65 14.41 -13.30
CA THR A 222 5.12 13.05 -13.16
C THR A 222 4.72 12.81 -11.71
N VAL A 223 3.59 12.14 -11.49
CA VAL A 223 3.08 11.83 -10.15
C VAL A 223 2.86 10.34 -10.03
N VAL A 224 3.43 9.71 -9.01
CA VAL A 224 3.21 8.31 -8.66
C VAL A 224 2.36 8.22 -7.39
N GLY A 225 1.27 7.46 -7.43
CA GLY A 225 0.21 7.44 -6.43
C GLY A 225 0.21 6.20 -5.55
N PHE A 226 -0.08 6.38 -4.26
CA PHE A 226 -0.15 5.35 -3.23
C PHE A 226 -1.47 5.46 -2.48
N THR A 227 -2.06 4.32 -2.16
CA THR A 227 -3.32 4.26 -1.42
C THR A 227 -3.09 4.60 0.04
N PRO A 228 -3.80 5.59 0.61
CA PRO A 228 -3.74 5.89 2.04
C PRO A 228 -4.39 4.78 2.86
N GLN A 229 -3.72 4.35 3.92
CA GLN A 229 -4.22 3.38 4.90
C GLN A 229 -4.50 4.08 6.22
N PHE A 230 -5.56 3.66 6.91
CA PHE A 230 -5.94 4.24 8.20
C PHE A 230 -5.27 3.46 9.34
N ASP A 231 -4.47 4.16 10.13
CA ASP A 231 -3.91 3.68 11.39
C ASP A 231 -4.91 4.02 12.51
N ALA A 232 -5.69 3.02 12.91
CA ALA A 232 -6.74 3.18 13.92
C ALA A 232 -6.17 3.43 15.33
N GLU A 233 -5.01 2.85 15.64
CA GLU A 233 -4.34 3.05 16.93
C GLU A 233 -3.79 4.48 17.03
N GLY A 234 -3.18 4.96 15.94
CA GLY A 234 -2.62 6.30 15.84
C GLY A 234 -3.60 7.43 15.49
N ASP A 235 -4.87 7.09 15.23
CA ASP A 235 -5.91 7.98 14.66
C ASP A 235 -5.38 8.88 13.52
N ARG A 236 -4.68 8.27 12.57
CA ARG A 236 -3.98 8.98 11.48
C ARG A 236 -3.98 8.17 10.20
N TRP A 237 -3.57 8.80 9.10
CA TRP A 237 -3.37 8.10 7.82
C TRP A 237 -1.88 7.82 7.62
N PHE A 238 -1.56 6.78 6.85
CA PHE A 238 -0.21 6.53 6.39
C PHE A 238 -0.18 5.97 4.96
N CYS A 239 0.96 6.12 4.30
CA CYS A 239 1.29 5.41 3.08
C CYS A 239 2.66 4.79 3.21
N ASP A 240 2.80 3.54 2.77
CA ASP A 240 4.08 2.86 2.63
C ASP A 240 4.57 3.02 1.19
N LEU A 241 5.78 3.53 1.05
CA LEU A 241 6.49 3.68 -0.21
C LEU A 241 7.59 2.64 -0.23
N ASP A 242 7.54 1.73 -1.20
CA ASP A 242 8.63 0.77 -1.43
C ASP A 242 9.50 1.27 -2.57
N LEU A 243 10.79 1.47 -2.29
CA LEU A 243 11.74 2.06 -3.22
C LEU A 243 12.79 1.04 -3.64
N ASP A 244 13.05 0.96 -4.94
CA ASP A 244 14.24 0.32 -5.48
C ASP A 244 15.38 1.33 -5.54
N THR A 245 16.31 1.22 -4.58
CA THR A 245 17.51 2.06 -4.49
C THR A 245 18.74 1.41 -5.13
N GLY A 246 18.59 0.24 -5.77
CA GLY A 246 19.69 -0.54 -6.33
C GLY A 246 20.83 -0.74 -5.34
N ASP A 247 22.06 -0.51 -5.81
CA ASP A 247 23.28 -0.68 -5.01
C ASP A 247 23.67 0.57 -4.20
N THR A 248 22.79 1.57 -4.09
CA THR A 248 23.08 2.76 -3.27
C THR A 248 22.98 2.42 -1.79
N CYS A 249 24.03 2.74 -1.03
CA CYS A 249 24.04 2.56 0.42
C CYS A 249 23.50 3.82 1.11
N LEU A 250 22.46 3.65 1.94
CA LEU A 250 21.88 4.70 2.80
C LEU A 250 21.57 6.04 2.07
N PRO A 251 20.89 6.04 0.91
CA PRO A 251 20.58 7.30 0.23
C PRO A 251 19.69 8.21 1.08
N PHE A 252 19.94 9.51 0.97
CA PHE A 252 19.04 10.54 1.46
C PHE A 252 17.94 10.80 0.44
N ILE A 253 16.70 10.88 0.90
CA ILE A 253 15.53 11.13 0.08
C ILE A 253 14.78 12.32 0.65
N ARG A 254 14.48 13.30 -0.20
CA ARG A 254 13.58 14.42 0.10
C ARG A 254 12.34 14.25 -0.73
N LEU A 255 11.22 13.86 -0.10
CA LEU A 255 9.97 13.64 -0.82
C LEU A 255 9.29 14.97 -1.13
N ALA A 256 8.77 15.09 -2.35
CA ALA A 256 7.80 16.10 -2.73
C ALA A 256 6.44 15.43 -2.89
N LEU A 257 5.49 15.79 -2.03
CA LEU A 257 4.23 15.09 -1.85
C LEU A 257 3.04 15.97 -2.23
N VAL A 258 2.03 15.35 -2.84
CA VAL A 258 0.73 15.96 -3.16
C VAL A 258 -0.38 15.01 -2.74
N ARG A 259 -1.60 15.53 -2.61
CA ARG A 259 -2.79 14.70 -2.75
C ARG A 259 -3.12 14.63 -4.23
N TYR A 260 -3.38 13.42 -4.72
CA TYR A 260 -3.59 13.13 -6.13
C TYR A 260 -4.97 12.50 -6.33
N GLN A 261 -5.82 13.13 -7.15
CA GLN A 261 -7.12 12.63 -7.56
C GLN A 261 -7.05 12.22 -9.04
N PRO A 262 -6.93 10.92 -9.32
CA PRO A 262 -6.78 10.45 -10.69
C PRO A 262 -8.04 10.60 -11.55
N ASN A 263 -9.20 10.81 -10.93
CA ASN A 263 -10.48 11.04 -11.60
C ASN A 263 -10.92 12.50 -11.39
N SER A 264 -10.11 13.43 -11.91
CA SER A 264 -10.35 14.87 -11.85
C SER A 264 -10.49 15.45 -13.24
N ILE A 265 -11.13 16.62 -13.34
CA ILE A 265 -11.02 17.44 -14.55
C ILE A 265 -9.57 17.87 -14.78
N PRO A 266 -9.17 18.14 -16.05
CA PRO A 266 -7.83 18.58 -16.39
C PRO A 266 -7.36 19.80 -15.59
N GLY A 267 -6.16 19.75 -15.04
CA GLY A 267 -5.56 20.83 -14.25
C GLY A 267 -6.07 20.94 -12.82
N ALA A 268 -6.87 19.97 -12.33
CA ALA A 268 -7.32 19.88 -10.95
C ALA A 268 -6.88 18.58 -10.23
N GLU A 269 -6.01 17.78 -10.85
CA GLU A 269 -5.64 16.44 -10.42
C GLU A 269 -4.83 16.43 -9.12
N ILE A 270 -4.03 17.47 -8.87
CA ILE A 270 -3.11 17.50 -7.72
C ILE A 270 -3.25 18.76 -6.87
N SER A 271 -3.01 18.59 -5.57
CA SER A 271 -2.84 19.69 -4.62
C SER A 271 -1.56 20.49 -4.85
N PRO A 272 -1.35 21.60 -4.13
CA PRO A 272 -0.01 22.16 -3.95
C PRO A 272 0.97 21.12 -3.39
N VAL A 273 2.24 21.26 -3.75
CA VAL A 273 3.34 20.38 -3.32
C VAL A 273 3.75 20.70 -1.88
N VAL A 274 3.98 19.66 -1.09
CA VAL A 274 4.55 19.73 0.26
C VAL A 274 5.83 18.91 0.28
N VAL A 275 6.91 19.52 0.75
CA VAL A 275 8.22 18.88 0.85
C VAL A 275 8.43 18.34 2.26
N THR A 276 9.00 17.15 2.38
CA THR A 276 9.36 16.54 3.67
C THR A 276 10.79 16.90 4.08
N ASP A 277 11.12 16.67 5.35
CA ASP A 277 12.51 16.54 5.77
C ASP A 277 13.19 15.36 5.07
N LEU A 278 14.53 15.33 5.15
CA LEU A 278 15.33 14.24 4.62
C LEU A 278 15.13 12.96 5.43
N VAL A 279 14.86 11.86 4.74
CA VAL A 279 14.81 10.51 5.31
C VAL A 279 15.88 9.65 4.64
N ARG A 280 16.48 8.72 5.38
CA ARG A 280 17.37 7.69 4.81
C ARG A 280 16.65 6.37 4.78
N THR A 281 16.67 5.68 3.64
CA THR A 281 16.34 4.25 3.59
C THR A 281 17.50 3.44 4.13
N LEU A 282 17.22 2.20 4.55
CA LEU A 282 18.25 1.26 4.96
C LEU A 282 18.72 0.46 3.72
N PRO A 283 19.97 0.02 3.66
CA PRO A 283 20.41 -0.77 2.52
C PRO A 283 19.87 -2.20 2.61
N ASP A 284 19.82 -2.94 1.51
CA ASP A 284 19.49 -4.36 1.59
C ASP A 284 20.65 -5.16 2.22
N ARG A 285 20.32 -6.23 2.95
CA ARG A 285 21.34 -7.13 3.52
C ARG A 285 20.90 -8.57 3.33
N GLU A 286 21.82 -9.43 2.95
CA GLU A 286 21.68 -10.87 3.03
C GLU A 286 22.69 -11.39 4.05
N LEU A 287 22.18 -12.01 5.11
CA LEU A 287 22.95 -12.74 6.10
C LEU A 287 22.91 -14.22 5.76
N ARG A 288 24.08 -14.85 5.72
CA ARG A 288 24.25 -16.30 5.66
C ARG A 288 25.03 -16.78 6.86
N VAL A 289 24.50 -17.77 7.58
CA VAL A 289 25.19 -18.43 8.70
C VAL A 289 25.19 -19.92 8.47
N LYS A 290 26.37 -20.48 8.20
CA LYS A 290 26.58 -21.93 8.13
C LYS A 290 26.86 -22.47 9.52
N LEU A 291 25.99 -23.35 10.03
CA LEU A 291 26.01 -23.85 11.39
C LEU A 291 26.85 -25.13 11.53
N ASP A 292 28.15 -24.95 11.39
CA ASP A 292 29.14 -26.00 11.65
C ASP A 292 29.61 -25.96 13.12
N ASP A 293 30.68 -26.70 13.46
CA ASP A 293 31.34 -26.63 14.78
C ASP A 293 31.80 -25.22 15.14
N MET A 294 32.29 -24.50 14.13
CA MET A 294 32.63 -23.08 14.19
C MET A 294 31.81 -22.34 13.12
N PRO A 295 30.70 -21.67 13.48
CA PRO A 295 29.81 -21.07 12.51
C PRO A 295 30.52 -20.08 11.58
N THR A 296 30.26 -20.21 10.29
CA THR A 296 30.77 -19.28 9.28
C THR A 296 29.67 -18.27 8.94
N VAL A 297 29.97 -17.00 9.11
CA VAL A 297 29.04 -15.88 8.97
C VAL A 297 29.44 -15.07 7.75
N SER A 298 28.47 -14.71 6.91
CA SER A 298 28.64 -13.80 5.79
C SER A 298 27.50 -12.80 5.76
N VAL A 299 27.83 -11.50 5.66
CA VAL A 299 26.84 -10.44 5.40
C VAL A 299 27.18 -9.77 4.08
N THR A 300 26.22 -9.67 3.17
CA THR A 300 26.40 -9.11 1.82
C THR A 300 25.31 -8.08 1.53
N GLY A 301 25.66 -7.00 0.82
CA GLY A 301 24.69 -6.00 0.37
C GLY A 301 25.32 -4.65 0.02
N PRO A 302 24.52 -3.65 -0.39
CA PRO A 302 25.02 -2.33 -0.78
C PRO A 302 25.90 -1.68 0.30
N SER A 303 27.09 -1.24 -0.08
CA SER A 303 28.08 -0.63 0.80
C SER A 303 28.73 0.58 0.14
N TYR A 304 29.77 1.11 0.78
CA TYR A 304 30.56 2.25 0.29
C TYR A 304 32.04 1.91 0.20
N ASP A 305 32.74 2.63 -0.68
CA ASP A 305 34.16 2.49 -0.91
C ASP A 305 34.96 2.88 0.35
N PRO A 306 35.75 1.96 0.93
CA PRO A 306 36.52 2.23 2.14
C PRO A 306 37.84 2.97 1.89
N SER A 307 38.16 3.35 0.65
CA SER A 307 39.42 4.04 0.32
C SER A 307 39.47 5.46 0.90
N ASP A 308 38.33 6.13 0.96
CA ASP A 308 38.20 7.53 1.41
C ASP A 308 37.50 7.64 2.79
N SER A 309 37.07 6.53 3.40
CA SER A 309 36.34 6.50 4.68
C SER A 309 36.53 5.15 5.39
N PRO A 310 36.51 5.10 6.74
CA PRO A 310 36.57 3.82 7.45
C PRO A 310 35.48 2.86 6.96
N PRO A 311 35.80 1.58 6.67
CA PRO A 311 34.78 0.61 6.26
C PRO A 311 33.72 0.44 7.35
N PRO A 312 32.49 0.03 7.00
CA PRO A 312 31.52 -0.33 8.01
C PRO A 312 32.08 -1.48 8.85
N ARG A 313 31.85 -1.40 10.16
CA ARG A 313 32.31 -2.42 11.08
C ARG A 313 31.20 -3.44 11.25
N VAL A 314 31.42 -4.64 10.69
CA VAL A 314 30.52 -5.78 10.88
C VAL A 314 31.13 -6.74 11.88
N THR A 315 30.36 -7.12 12.90
CA THR A 315 30.77 -8.04 13.94
C THR A 315 29.78 -9.18 14.09
N ALA A 316 30.29 -10.33 14.53
CA ALA A 316 29.48 -11.47 14.93
C ALA A 316 29.94 -11.93 16.32
N THR A 317 29.00 -12.08 17.24
CA THR A 317 29.28 -12.40 18.65
C THR A 317 28.28 -13.42 19.17
N VAL A 318 28.72 -14.37 19.99
CA VAL A 318 27.82 -15.32 20.63
C VAL A 318 27.14 -14.65 21.83
N GLN A 319 25.85 -14.88 21.97
CA GLN A 319 25.08 -14.58 23.17
C GLN A 319 24.57 -15.88 23.79
N ARG A 320 24.56 -15.93 25.12
CA ARG A 320 24.01 -17.04 25.90
C ARG A 320 22.78 -16.60 26.66
N ARG A 321 21.74 -17.43 26.64
CA ARG A 321 20.52 -17.20 27.44
C ARG A 321 20.81 -17.34 28.93
N ASN A 322 20.35 -16.37 29.71
CA ASN A 322 20.32 -16.37 31.17
C ASN A 322 18.96 -16.88 31.65
N ASP A 323 18.93 -18.10 32.18
CA ASP A 323 17.69 -18.75 32.62
C ASP A 323 17.03 -18.07 33.84
N ALA A 324 17.73 -17.15 34.52
CA ALA A 324 17.16 -16.36 35.61
C ALA A 324 16.26 -15.21 35.10
N VAL A 325 16.31 -14.88 33.81
CA VAL A 325 15.50 -13.83 33.20
C VAL A 325 14.40 -14.49 32.37
N THR A 326 13.15 -14.23 32.73
CA THR A 326 11.97 -14.82 32.06
C THR A 326 11.64 -14.15 30.74
N ASP A 327 12.02 -12.88 30.57
CA ASP A 327 11.82 -12.11 29.35
C ASP A 327 12.65 -12.70 28.21
N GLU A 328 12.02 -12.91 27.05
CA GLU A 328 12.65 -13.62 25.94
C GLU A 328 13.73 -12.81 25.22
N ASP A 329 13.65 -11.49 25.26
CA ASP A 329 14.56 -10.57 24.56
C ASP A 329 15.66 -10.04 25.46
N LEU A 330 15.35 -9.83 26.74
CA LEU A 330 16.29 -9.30 27.73
C LEU A 330 17.15 -10.39 28.39
N ALA A 331 16.84 -11.67 28.20
CA ALA A 331 17.59 -12.79 28.80
C ALA A 331 18.96 -13.05 28.18
N TRP A 332 19.41 -12.30 27.18
CA TRP A 332 20.62 -12.63 26.42
C TRP A 332 21.86 -11.88 26.92
N VAL A 333 22.90 -12.65 27.25
CA VAL A 333 24.19 -12.12 27.71
C VAL A 333 25.24 -12.30 26.63
N THR A 334 25.89 -11.20 26.23
CA THR A 334 26.97 -11.19 25.24
C THR A 334 28.25 -11.80 25.81
N LEU A 335 28.80 -12.79 25.08
CA LEU A 335 30.09 -13.40 25.36
C LEU A 335 31.17 -12.69 24.56
N HIS A 336 31.72 -11.61 25.14
CA HIS A 336 32.61 -10.68 24.43
C HIS A 336 33.89 -11.33 23.89
N ASP A 337 34.37 -12.39 24.55
CA ASP A 337 35.52 -13.21 24.14
C ASP A 337 35.29 -13.96 22.81
N THR A 338 34.03 -14.09 22.38
CA THR A 338 33.66 -14.71 21.10
C THR A 338 33.48 -13.69 19.96
N THR A 339 33.69 -12.40 20.22
CA THR A 339 33.46 -11.34 19.23
C THR A 339 34.47 -11.43 18.09
N VAL A 340 33.97 -11.55 16.87
CA VAL A 340 34.77 -11.53 15.64
C VAL A 340 34.36 -10.32 14.80
N THR A 341 35.33 -9.48 14.43
CA THR A 341 35.14 -8.49 13.37
C THR A 341 35.26 -9.21 12.04
N LEU A 342 34.21 -9.17 11.21
CA LEU A 342 34.18 -9.86 9.93
C LEU A 342 35.10 -9.16 8.93
N THR A 343 35.83 -9.95 8.16
CA THR A 343 36.75 -9.46 7.14
C THR A 343 35.99 -9.14 5.86
N SER A 344 36.18 -7.94 5.35
CA SER A 344 35.59 -7.56 4.07
C SER A 344 36.30 -8.22 2.89
N ILE A 345 35.52 -8.67 1.91
CA ILE A 345 35.95 -9.23 0.64
C ILE A 345 35.41 -8.31 -0.45
N ASP A 346 36.30 -7.86 -1.34
CA ASP A 346 36.00 -7.04 -2.52
C ASP A 346 35.39 -5.65 -2.23
N ALA A 347 35.44 -5.10 -1.02
CA ALA A 347 34.87 -3.77 -0.73
C ALA A 347 35.47 -2.60 -1.52
N ALA A 348 36.70 -2.73 -2.01
CA ALA A 348 37.31 -1.72 -2.89
C ALA A 348 36.93 -1.89 -4.38
N SER A 349 36.34 -3.03 -4.77
CA SER A 349 36.10 -3.40 -6.18
C SER A 349 34.62 -3.66 -6.52
N THR A 350 33.74 -3.79 -5.52
CA THR A 350 32.29 -3.93 -5.72
C THR A 350 31.48 -2.96 -4.84
N ARG A 351 30.26 -2.64 -5.30
CA ARG A 351 29.25 -1.89 -4.53
C ARG A 351 28.49 -2.77 -3.54
N THR A 352 28.62 -4.09 -3.65
CA THR A 352 27.94 -5.10 -2.83
C THR A 352 28.92 -6.10 -2.22
N PRO A 353 29.89 -5.65 -1.40
CA PRO A 353 30.88 -6.54 -0.82
C PRO A 353 30.29 -7.53 0.17
N SER A 354 31.09 -8.55 0.51
CA SER A 354 30.76 -9.52 1.54
C SER A 354 31.69 -9.37 2.74
N TYR A 355 31.13 -9.47 3.95
CA TYR A 355 31.87 -9.47 5.21
C TYR A 355 31.79 -10.85 5.82
N ILE A 356 32.93 -11.56 5.90
CA ILE A 356 32.98 -12.98 6.24
C ILE A 356 33.88 -13.23 7.45
N GLY A 357 33.48 -14.17 8.30
CA GLY A 357 34.30 -14.62 9.43
C GLY A 357 33.77 -15.91 10.05
N GLN A 358 34.63 -16.58 10.81
CA GLN A 358 34.29 -17.77 11.58
C GLN A 358 34.23 -17.40 13.05
N VAL A 359 33.16 -17.80 13.73
CA VAL A 359 32.89 -17.38 15.11
C VAL A 359 33.13 -18.55 16.06
N PRO A 360 34.05 -18.42 17.06
CA PRO A 360 34.28 -19.48 18.02
C PRO A 360 33.07 -19.65 18.94
N LEU A 361 32.77 -20.89 19.31
CA LEU A 361 31.75 -21.20 20.30
C LEU A 361 32.38 -21.51 21.66
N PRO A 362 31.74 -21.12 22.77
CA PRO A 362 32.22 -21.47 24.10
C PRO A 362 32.18 -22.97 24.32
N GLU A 363 33.26 -23.55 24.86
CA GLU A 363 33.36 -24.98 25.14
C GLU A 363 32.28 -25.45 26.14
N GLY A 364 31.73 -26.64 25.91
CA GLY A 364 30.73 -27.25 26.80
C GLY A 364 29.37 -26.55 26.85
N ALA A 365 29.17 -25.48 26.07
CA ALA A 365 27.91 -24.77 26.06
C ALA A 365 26.85 -25.51 25.23
N ARG A 366 25.64 -25.49 25.76
CA ARG A 366 24.44 -26.02 25.12
C ARG A 366 24.02 -25.13 23.94
N ARG A 367 24.12 -25.63 22.71
CA ARG A 367 23.79 -24.89 21.48
C ARG A 367 22.36 -24.32 21.46
N ASP A 368 21.40 -25.04 22.05
CA ASP A 368 20.01 -24.60 22.22
C ASP A 368 19.84 -23.38 23.15
N ARG A 369 20.90 -22.98 23.85
CA ARG A 369 20.96 -21.80 24.71
C ARG A 369 21.84 -20.70 24.15
N LEU A 370 22.34 -20.86 22.92
CA LEU A 370 23.18 -19.89 22.24
C LEU A 370 22.44 -19.29 21.05
N ARG A 371 22.70 -18.00 20.80
CA ARG A 371 22.40 -17.35 19.53
C ARG A 371 23.61 -16.55 19.07
N LEU A 372 23.72 -16.36 17.77
CA LEU A 372 24.66 -15.41 17.18
C LEU A 372 23.99 -14.05 17.09
N LEU A 373 24.68 -13.00 17.50
CA LEU A 373 24.35 -11.60 17.24
C LEU A 373 25.27 -11.09 16.14
N VAL A 374 24.70 -10.68 15.00
CA VAL A 374 25.44 -10.06 13.91
C VAL A 374 25.05 -8.59 13.85
N MET A 375 26.03 -7.70 13.87
CA MET A 375 25.80 -6.26 13.97
C MET A 375 26.74 -5.49 13.05
N GLU A 376 26.17 -4.56 12.28
CA GLU A 376 26.88 -3.59 11.45
C GLU A 376 26.69 -2.19 12.02
N THR A 377 27.80 -1.46 12.13
CA THR A 377 27.82 -0.04 12.46
C THR A 377 28.55 0.75 11.37
N ASP A 378 28.17 2.02 11.18
CA ASP A 378 28.71 2.94 10.17
C ASP A 378 30.24 3.18 10.26
N GLY A 379 30.88 2.80 11.38
CA GLY A 379 32.32 2.86 11.54
C GLY A 379 32.88 4.27 11.67
N ILE A 380 32.01 5.28 11.85
CA ILE A 380 32.44 6.66 12.05
C ILE A 380 33.02 6.78 13.47
N PRO A 381 34.31 7.12 13.63
CA PRO A 381 34.87 7.34 14.96
C PRO A 381 34.26 8.62 15.54
N PRO A 382 33.98 8.65 16.85
CA PRO A 382 33.51 9.85 17.50
C PRO A 382 34.65 10.86 17.64
N ASP A 383 34.30 12.15 17.58
CA ASP A 383 35.24 13.26 17.79
C ASP A 383 35.79 13.34 19.24
N ALA A 384 35.35 12.46 20.13
CA ALA A 384 35.78 12.41 21.52
C ALA A 384 37.19 11.83 21.66
N GLY A 385 38.04 12.47 22.46
CA GLY A 385 39.40 11.99 22.78
C GLY A 385 39.47 10.67 23.56
N THR A 386 38.33 10.11 23.95
CA THR A 386 38.19 8.75 24.46
C THR A 386 37.13 8.03 23.62
N PRO A 387 37.48 6.92 22.95
CA PRO A 387 36.50 6.17 22.17
C PRO A 387 35.40 5.65 23.10
N PRO A 388 34.11 5.83 22.77
CA PRO A 388 33.00 5.36 23.56
C PRO A 388 33.03 3.84 23.62
N THR A 389 32.51 3.33 24.71
CA THR A 389 32.30 1.89 24.91
C THR A 389 31.15 1.34 24.06
N THR A 390 30.31 2.22 23.50
CA THR A 390 29.16 1.86 22.67
C THR A 390 29.55 1.82 21.19
N PRO A 391 29.12 0.80 20.44
CA PRO A 391 29.21 0.82 18.98
C PRO A 391 28.52 2.09 18.43
N GLY A 392 29.03 2.64 17.32
CA GLY A 392 28.40 3.76 16.62
C GLY A 392 26.98 3.43 16.12
N PRO A 393 26.34 4.32 15.37
CA PRO A 393 25.00 4.09 14.81
C PRO A 393 24.86 2.72 14.15
N VAL A 394 23.89 1.94 14.63
CA VAL A 394 23.61 0.59 14.11
C VAL A 394 22.90 0.69 12.77
N VAL A 395 23.51 0.11 11.73
CA VAL A 395 22.97 0.06 10.38
C VAL A 395 22.19 -1.23 10.15
N TYR A 396 22.68 -2.36 10.70
CA TYR A 396 22.03 -3.67 10.61
C TYR A 396 22.28 -4.46 11.88
N CYS A 397 21.27 -5.21 12.31
CA CYS A 397 21.34 -6.09 13.48
C CYS A 397 20.42 -7.29 13.22
N ASP A 398 20.93 -8.48 13.46
CA ASP A 398 20.16 -9.72 13.33
C ASP A 398 20.66 -10.75 14.35
N THR A 399 19.78 -11.67 14.73
CA THR A 399 20.12 -12.75 15.65
C THR A 399 19.74 -14.11 15.09
N VAL A 400 20.70 -15.05 15.06
CA VAL A 400 20.51 -16.39 14.53
C VAL A 400 20.62 -17.41 15.66
N PRO A 401 19.55 -18.14 15.99
CA PRO A 401 19.62 -19.28 16.91
C PRO A 401 20.65 -20.32 16.44
N LEU A 402 21.42 -20.88 17.36
CA LEU A 402 22.46 -21.87 17.05
C LEU A 402 22.01 -23.31 17.32
N ASP A 403 20.74 -23.52 17.69
CA ASP A 403 20.09 -24.82 17.58
C ASP A 403 19.88 -25.16 16.10
N GLY A 404 20.34 -26.33 15.67
CA GLY A 404 20.25 -26.77 14.28
C GLY A 404 18.84 -27.06 13.76
N ASP A 405 17.78 -26.53 14.40
CA ASP A 405 16.38 -26.78 14.06
C ASP A 405 15.67 -25.47 13.64
N HIS A 406 15.84 -25.08 12.38
CA HIS A 406 15.31 -23.82 11.82
C HIS A 406 13.81 -23.79 11.56
N ARG A 407 13.04 -24.77 12.02
CA ARG A 407 11.68 -25.00 11.49
C ARG A 407 10.52 -24.48 12.32
N ARG A 408 10.71 -23.73 13.42
CA ARG A 408 9.59 -23.57 14.38
C ARG A 408 9.22 -22.24 15.02
N ARG A 409 9.92 -21.11 14.82
CA ARG A 409 9.62 -19.92 15.65
C ARG A 409 8.91 -18.73 15.03
N ASP A 410 8.86 -18.56 13.71
CA ASP A 410 8.39 -17.28 13.14
C ASP A 410 6.88 -17.21 12.85
N HIS A 411 6.04 -18.04 13.48
CA HIS A 411 4.58 -18.07 13.23
C HIS A 411 3.69 -17.54 14.37
N HIS A 412 4.26 -16.90 15.40
CA HIS A 412 3.44 -16.45 16.53
C HIS A 412 2.95 -15.00 16.55
N ASP A 413 3.41 -14.13 15.66
CA ASP A 413 2.90 -12.75 15.57
C ASP A 413 2.10 -12.54 14.28
N GLY A 414 0.81 -12.89 14.34
CA GLY A 414 -0.10 -12.70 13.21
C GLY A 414 -1.41 -13.49 13.33
N ARG A 415 -2.10 -13.40 14.47
CA ARG A 415 -3.53 -13.74 14.54
C ARG A 415 -4.27 -12.63 15.24
N ASP A 416 -4.62 -11.61 14.48
CA ASP A 416 -5.71 -10.73 14.84
C ASP A 416 -7.03 -11.52 14.80
N HIS A 417 -7.71 -11.44 15.93
CA HIS A 417 -9.05 -11.91 16.16
C HIS A 417 -10.03 -11.16 15.26
N ASP A 418 -10.52 -11.82 14.22
CA ASP A 418 -11.74 -11.40 13.54
C ASP A 418 -12.68 -12.59 13.37
N GLY A 419 -13.65 -12.65 14.28
CA GLY A 419 -14.55 -13.79 14.45
C GLY A 419 -15.90 -13.39 15.02
N ARG A 420 -16.51 -12.35 14.43
CA ARG A 420 -17.96 -12.09 14.29
C ARG A 420 -18.87 -12.69 15.36
N ASP A 421 -19.26 -11.83 16.29
CA ASP A 421 -20.54 -11.92 16.98
C ASP A 421 -21.64 -11.35 16.06
N HIS A 422 -22.59 -12.18 15.63
CA HIS A 422 -24.00 -11.78 15.46
C HIS A 422 -24.91 -12.96 15.09
N ARG A 423 -25.78 -13.28 16.06
CA ARG A 423 -27.20 -13.62 15.96
C ARG A 423 -27.59 -14.91 15.23
N ARG A 424 -28.20 -15.82 15.99
CA ARG A 424 -29.64 -16.14 15.85
C ARG A 424 -30.19 -16.80 17.10
N GLY A 425 -31.02 -16.04 17.81
CA GLY A 425 -32.01 -16.59 18.72
C GLY A 425 -33.24 -17.06 17.94
N ASP A 426 -33.67 -18.24 18.32
CA ASP A 426 -35.05 -18.62 18.67
C ASP A 426 -35.94 -19.41 17.69
N HIS A 427 -36.59 -20.36 18.34
CA HIS A 427 -37.72 -21.23 18.00
C HIS A 427 -37.52 -22.40 17.03
N ASP A 428 -37.41 -23.61 17.61
CA ASP A 428 -38.53 -24.55 17.43
C ASP A 428 -38.70 -25.53 18.63
N ARG A 429 -39.94 -25.98 18.76
CA ARG A 429 -40.59 -26.68 19.88
C ARG A 429 -40.03 -28.07 20.19
N ARG A 430 -40.11 -28.50 21.46
CA ARG A 430 -40.77 -29.75 21.93
C ARG A 430 -40.69 -29.92 23.45
N HIS A 431 -41.86 -30.29 24.00
CA HIS A 431 -42.22 -30.69 25.37
C HIS A 431 -42.46 -29.61 26.42
#